data_AF-A0A086QSC2-F1
#
_entry.id   AF-A0A086QSC2-F1
#
_cell.length_a   1.000
_cell.length_b   1.000
_cell.length_c   1.000
_cell.angle_alpha   90.00
_cell.angle_beta   90.00
_cell.angle_gamma   90.00
#
_symmetry.space_group_name_H-M   'P 1'
#
loop_
_entity.id
_entity.type
_entity.pdbx_description
1 polymer ?
#
loop_
_entity_poly.entity_id
_entity_poly.type
_entity_poly.pdbx_seq_one_letter_code
_entity_poly.pdbx_strand_id
1 'polypeptide(L)'
;MEASRSSEKCEVEILLLETGKELGRSPAQMQPFVDKLVKDNWLDTADSLRALSAPQWSQLQLPLRLEELLKKKLNASPAPTSSASASSASVAFSPSVSFSPCSSSPAAPAASPASPASREEQASSSTGSETEAPKKREGNVFTEEDFAVVYAAVTDETLFPFSLTEAIEKLQIDVPRDSLAGVLRTLFTVIDGVLAQPSNPKKRRLRKANSSFHSQVGQFRAAVRVMEAAGFCEGKMRDPASGLLDDFWVMDTAYVMRLTDAHHLLAQLAEHAGVPAPPLPSSGFNPYSSSIVSASGTSLSQVAGQHGQMRKIENAQLKEKIRQREQLLE
;
A
#
# COMPACT_ATOMS: atom_id res chain seq x y z
N MET A 1 27.04 -26.77 -8.62
CA MET A 1 26.55 -26.85 -10.01
C MET A 1 25.04 -26.79 -9.97
N GLU A 2 24.49 -25.97 -10.85
CA GLU A 2 23.09 -25.55 -11.04
C GLU A 2 21.98 -26.52 -10.59
N ALA A 3 20.97 -25.94 -9.93
CA ALA A 3 19.59 -26.37 -10.10
C ALA A 3 18.70 -25.12 -10.07
N SER A 4 18.60 -24.50 -11.24
CA SER A 4 17.68 -23.41 -11.58
C SER A 4 16.23 -23.86 -11.31
N ARG A 5 15.67 -23.49 -10.16
CA ARG A 5 14.21 -23.53 -9.97
C ARG A 5 13.63 -22.39 -10.78
N SER A 6 13.10 -22.74 -11.94
CA SER A 6 12.30 -21.88 -12.81
C SER A 6 11.24 -21.16 -11.99
N SER A 7 11.50 -19.91 -11.63
CA SER A 7 10.43 -18.95 -11.37
C SER A 7 9.62 -18.92 -12.67
N GLU A 8 8.34 -19.22 -12.61
CA GLU A 8 7.44 -18.96 -13.73
C GLU A 8 7.62 -17.47 -14.07
N LYS A 9 8.26 -17.22 -15.21
CA LYS A 9 8.58 -15.85 -15.62
C LYS A 9 7.26 -15.16 -15.90
N CYS A 10 7.02 -14.04 -15.22
CA CYS A 10 5.80 -13.27 -15.43
C CYS A 10 5.74 -12.78 -16.89
N GLU A 11 4.55 -12.56 -17.43
CA GLU A 11 4.38 -12.13 -18.82
C GLU A 11 5.18 -10.83 -19.12
N VAL A 12 5.18 -9.90 -18.17
CA VAL A 12 5.97 -8.66 -18.23
C VAL A 12 7.47 -8.93 -18.20
N GLU A 13 7.94 -9.89 -17.40
CA GLU A 13 9.35 -10.30 -17.38
C GLU A 13 9.78 -10.87 -18.74
N ILE A 14 8.93 -11.70 -19.36
CA ILE A 14 9.20 -12.28 -20.69
C ILE A 14 9.29 -11.16 -21.74
N LEU A 15 8.34 -10.22 -21.76
CA LEU A 15 8.33 -9.08 -22.66
C LEU A 15 9.56 -8.16 -22.47
N LEU A 16 9.97 -7.92 -21.22
CA LEU A 16 11.15 -7.13 -20.89
C LEU A 16 12.44 -7.81 -21.37
N LEU A 17 12.56 -9.12 -21.20
CA LEU A 17 13.73 -9.87 -21.67
C LEU A 17 13.82 -9.91 -23.20
N GLU A 18 12.70 -10.08 -23.90
CA GLU A 18 12.65 -10.02 -25.36
C GLU A 18 13.03 -8.63 -25.87
N THR A 19 12.43 -7.58 -25.29
CA THR A 19 12.70 -6.19 -25.68
C THR A 19 14.14 -5.78 -25.36
N GLY A 20 14.68 -6.24 -24.24
CA GLY A 20 16.08 -6.03 -23.86
C GLY A 20 17.05 -6.67 -24.85
N LYS A 21 16.73 -7.88 -25.34
CA LYS A 21 17.53 -8.59 -26.35
C LYS A 21 17.55 -7.83 -27.68
N GLU A 22 16.41 -7.27 -28.13
CA GLU A 22 16.35 -6.43 -29.33
C GLU A 22 17.20 -5.16 -29.21
N LEU A 23 17.36 -4.62 -27.99
CA LEU A 23 18.23 -3.49 -27.69
C LEU A 23 19.70 -3.87 -27.44
N GLY A 24 20.06 -5.16 -27.60
CA GLY A 24 21.42 -5.66 -27.36
C GLY A 24 21.83 -5.70 -25.88
N ARG A 25 20.87 -5.64 -24.96
CA ARG A 25 21.12 -5.72 -23.50
C ARG A 25 21.07 -7.16 -23.02
N SER A 26 21.95 -7.48 -22.08
CA SER A 26 21.96 -8.81 -21.48
C SER A 26 20.79 -8.98 -20.50
N PRO A 27 20.31 -10.22 -20.26
CA PRO A 27 19.24 -10.48 -19.29
C PRO A 27 19.60 -9.97 -17.89
N ALA A 28 20.87 -10.01 -17.50
CA ALA A 28 21.35 -9.47 -16.23
C ALA A 28 21.20 -7.94 -16.12
N GLN A 29 21.37 -7.21 -17.22
CA GLN A 29 21.14 -5.76 -17.27
C GLN A 29 19.66 -5.40 -17.25
N MET A 30 18.78 -6.34 -17.62
CA MET A 30 17.34 -6.15 -17.61
C MET A 30 16.69 -6.46 -16.26
N GLN A 31 17.34 -7.29 -15.43
CA GLN A 31 16.87 -7.63 -14.08
C GLN A 31 16.50 -6.43 -13.18
N PRO A 32 17.28 -5.32 -13.08
CA PRO A 32 16.86 -4.19 -12.25
C PRO A 32 15.56 -3.54 -12.72
N PHE A 33 15.24 -3.60 -14.02
CA PHE A 33 13.98 -3.08 -14.55
C PHE A 33 12.83 -4.07 -14.31
N VAL A 34 13.09 -5.37 -14.43
CA VAL A 34 12.13 -6.43 -14.07
C VAL A 34 11.77 -6.32 -12.59
N ASP A 35 12.76 -6.21 -11.72
CA ASP A 35 12.54 -6.04 -10.27
C ASP A 35 11.73 -4.77 -9.99
N LYS A 36 12.06 -3.66 -10.65
CA LYS A 36 11.30 -2.41 -10.50
C LYS A 36 9.86 -2.53 -11.00
N LEU A 37 9.59 -3.23 -12.10
CA LEU A 37 8.23 -3.32 -12.63
C LEU A 37 7.41 -4.37 -11.90
N VAL A 38 7.96 -5.57 -11.71
CA VAL A 38 7.26 -6.73 -11.14
C VAL A 38 7.26 -6.67 -9.61
N LYS A 39 8.40 -6.41 -8.97
CA LYS A 39 8.49 -6.41 -7.49
C LYS A 39 8.09 -5.06 -6.88
N ASP A 40 8.54 -3.94 -7.45
CA ASP A 40 8.25 -2.62 -6.86
C ASP A 40 6.90 -2.02 -7.26
N ASN A 41 6.41 -2.30 -8.47
CA ASN A 41 5.19 -1.71 -9.03
C ASN A 41 4.08 -2.73 -9.31
N TRP A 42 4.34 -4.03 -9.13
CA TRP A 42 3.37 -5.12 -9.30
C TRP A 42 2.69 -5.13 -10.68
N LEU A 43 3.53 -4.97 -11.71
CA LEU A 43 3.14 -5.03 -13.11
C LEU A 43 3.64 -6.36 -13.69
N ASP A 44 2.84 -7.41 -13.53
CA ASP A 44 3.15 -8.79 -13.92
C ASP A 44 2.52 -9.23 -15.25
N THR A 45 1.40 -8.60 -15.66
CA THR A 45 0.68 -8.86 -16.91
C THR A 45 0.85 -7.75 -17.96
N ALA A 46 0.72 -8.11 -19.23
CA ALA A 46 0.76 -7.14 -20.34
C ALA A 46 -0.39 -6.12 -20.25
N ASP A 47 -1.55 -6.53 -19.73
CA ASP A 47 -2.70 -5.65 -19.51
C ASP A 47 -2.45 -4.63 -18.40
N SER A 48 -1.79 -5.04 -17.30
CA SER A 48 -1.37 -4.11 -16.24
C SER A 48 -0.43 -3.02 -16.76
N LEU A 49 0.45 -3.34 -17.72
CA LEU A 49 1.30 -2.34 -18.38
C LEU A 49 0.54 -1.47 -19.38
N ARG A 50 -0.42 -2.05 -20.12
CA ARG A 50 -1.24 -1.32 -21.09
C ARG A 50 -2.17 -0.30 -20.41
N ALA A 51 -2.63 -0.60 -19.20
CA ALA A 51 -3.46 0.28 -18.40
C ALA A 51 -2.71 1.52 -17.86
N LEU A 52 -1.37 1.58 -18.00
CA LEU A 52 -0.57 2.71 -17.54
C LEU A 52 -0.71 3.92 -18.47
N SER A 53 -1.03 5.06 -17.88
CA SER A 53 -1.07 6.38 -18.53
C SER A 53 0.34 6.92 -18.81
N ALA A 54 0.45 7.88 -19.73
CA ALA A 54 1.71 8.57 -20.06
C ALA A 54 2.53 9.05 -18.84
N PRO A 55 1.95 9.69 -17.79
CA PRO A 55 2.72 10.09 -16.62
C PRO A 55 3.21 8.90 -15.77
N GLN A 56 2.49 7.77 -15.75
CA GLN A 56 2.92 6.57 -15.02
C GLN A 56 4.13 5.92 -15.70
N TRP A 57 4.17 5.90 -17.03
CA TRP A 57 5.34 5.44 -17.78
C TRP A 57 6.59 6.28 -17.47
N SER A 58 6.45 7.60 -17.44
CA SER A 58 7.56 8.48 -17.05
C SER A 58 8.02 8.26 -15.60
N GLN A 59 7.09 7.93 -14.70
CA GLN A 59 7.38 7.67 -13.30
C GLN A 59 8.15 6.35 -13.06
N LEU A 60 8.04 5.38 -13.96
CA LEU A 60 8.84 4.15 -13.93
C LEU A 60 10.33 4.41 -14.24
N GLN A 61 10.69 5.58 -14.79
CA GLN A 61 12.07 5.97 -15.15
C GLN A 61 12.80 4.88 -15.95
N LEU A 62 12.11 4.31 -16.93
CA LEU A 62 12.73 3.39 -17.88
C LEU A 62 13.52 4.19 -18.92
N PRO A 63 14.64 3.66 -19.45
CA PRO A 63 15.32 4.30 -20.57
C PRO A 63 14.34 4.48 -21.74
N LEU A 64 14.26 5.69 -22.32
CA LEU A 64 13.26 6.06 -23.34
C LEU A 64 13.12 5.05 -24.49
N ARG A 65 14.25 4.55 -25.00
CA ARG A 65 14.28 3.53 -26.07
C ARG A 65 13.62 2.21 -25.67
N LEU A 66 13.73 1.82 -24.40
CA LEU A 66 13.11 0.61 -23.87
C LEU A 66 11.60 0.83 -23.70
N GLU A 67 11.20 1.99 -23.19
CA GLU A 67 9.79 2.38 -23.03
C GLU A 67 9.05 2.41 -24.37
N GLU A 68 9.61 3.06 -25.39
CA GLU A 68 9.02 3.16 -26.73
C GLU A 68 8.79 1.79 -27.36
N LEU A 69 9.78 0.88 -27.25
CA LEU A 69 9.66 -0.48 -27.76
C LEU A 69 8.65 -1.32 -26.96
N LEU A 70 8.61 -1.18 -25.64
CA LEU A 70 7.62 -1.86 -24.80
C LEU A 70 6.21 -1.43 -25.19
N LYS A 71 5.96 -0.12 -25.31
CA LYS A 71 4.68 0.44 -25.77
C LYS A 71 4.29 -0.07 -27.15
N LYS A 72 5.26 -0.16 -28.07
CA LYS A 72 5.05 -0.71 -29.41
C LYS A 72 4.65 -2.19 -29.37
N LYS A 73 5.33 -3.02 -28.57
CA LYS A 73 5.03 -4.46 -28.42
C LYS A 73 3.68 -4.70 -27.72
N LEU A 74 3.35 -3.90 -26.72
CA LEU A 74 2.05 -3.95 -26.02
C LEU A 74 0.89 -3.57 -26.95
N ASN A 75 1.08 -2.63 -27.88
CA ASN A 75 0.06 -2.28 -28.87
C ASN A 75 0.00 -3.28 -30.04
N ALA A 76 1.09 -4.00 -30.32
CA ALA A 76 1.15 -5.02 -31.36
C ALA A 76 0.64 -6.40 -30.89
N SER A 77 0.52 -6.63 -29.59
CA SER A 77 0.14 -7.92 -29.00
C SER A 77 -1.26 -7.88 -28.34
N PRO A 78 -2.35 -8.04 -29.10
CA PRO A 78 -3.57 -8.67 -28.60
C PRO A 78 -3.39 -10.21 -28.65
N ALA A 79 -3.95 -10.91 -27.65
CA ALA A 79 -3.75 -12.32 -27.29
C ALA A 79 -3.93 -13.38 -28.43
N PRO A 80 -3.56 -14.66 -28.20
CA PRO A 80 -3.04 -15.60 -29.20
C PRO A 80 -4.12 -16.35 -29.96
N THR A 81 -3.95 -16.53 -31.28
CA THR A 81 -4.53 -17.66 -32.02
C THR A 81 -3.70 -17.98 -33.27
N SER A 82 -3.22 -19.22 -33.32
CA SER A 82 -3.15 -20.10 -34.49
C SER A 82 -2.50 -19.59 -35.78
N SER A 83 -1.46 -20.34 -36.15
CA SER A 83 -1.08 -20.68 -37.51
C SER A 83 -2.20 -20.63 -38.57
N ALA A 84 -1.78 -20.17 -39.75
CA ALA A 84 -2.24 -20.56 -41.09
C ALA A 84 -3.25 -19.67 -41.83
N SER A 85 -2.73 -19.12 -42.94
CA SER A 85 -3.32 -19.05 -44.29
C SER A 85 -4.75 -18.52 -44.50
N ALA A 86 -4.78 -17.36 -45.17
CA ALA A 86 -5.45 -17.12 -46.46
C ALA A 86 -6.83 -17.75 -46.72
N SER A 87 -7.83 -16.88 -46.93
CA SER A 87 -8.63 -16.74 -48.17
C SER A 87 -10.12 -16.47 -47.92
N SER A 88 -10.55 -15.31 -48.43
CA SER A 88 -11.72 -15.10 -49.30
C SER A 88 -13.17 -15.42 -48.84
N ALA A 89 -13.96 -14.33 -48.95
CA ALA A 89 -15.30 -14.22 -49.55
C ALA A 89 -16.56 -14.52 -48.71
N SER A 90 -17.38 -13.46 -48.57
CA SER A 90 -18.82 -13.33 -48.94
C SER A 90 -19.80 -14.43 -48.47
N VAL A 91 -21.03 -14.21 -47.98
CA VAL A 91 -22.09 -13.26 -48.35
C VAL A 91 -23.20 -13.30 -47.28
N ALA A 92 -23.88 -12.16 -47.11
CA ALA A 92 -25.34 -11.96 -46.97
C ALA A 92 -26.22 -12.55 -45.83
N PHE A 93 -27.11 -11.63 -45.40
CA PHE A 93 -28.55 -11.78 -45.09
C PHE A 93 -29.01 -11.98 -43.63
N SER A 94 -29.63 -10.92 -43.10
CA SER A 94 -30.57 -10.88 -41.95
C SER A 94 -31.94 -11.50 -42.34
N PRO A 95 -33.06 -11.30 -41.61
CA PRO A 95 -33.30 -10.88 -40.21
C PRO A 95 -34.28 -11.85 -39.48
N SER A 96 -34.74 -11.49 -38.28
CA SER A 96 -36.17 -11.32 -37.91
C SER A 96 -36.58 -11.80 -36.50
N VAL A 97 -37.18 -10.87 -35.73
CA VAL A 97 -38.27 -10.94 -34.70
C VAL A 97 -38.07 -11.87 -33.47
N SER A 98 -38.46 -11.57 -32.21
CA SER A 98 -39.50 -10.72 -31.59
C SER A 98 -39.06 -10.42 -30.13
N PHE A 99 -39.18 -9.23 -29.54
CA PHE A 99 -40.35 -8.52 -29.00
C PHE A 99 -41.19 -9.22 -27.89
N SER A 100 -41.28 -8.50 -26.76
CA SER A 100 -42.43 -8.38 -25.81
C SER A 100 -42.36 -9.17 -24.47
N PRO A 101 -43.14 -8.80 -23.42
CA PRO A 101 -42.79 -7.73 -22.47
C PRO A 101 -43.16 -8.06 -20.98
N CYS A 102 -42.91 -7.09 -20.07
CA CYS A 102 -43.60 -6.75 -18.81
C CYS A 102 -44.20 -7.83 -17.88
N SER A 103 -44.00 -7.70 -16.55
CA SER A 103 -45.03 -7.11 -15.66
C SER A 103 -44.64 -7.06 -14.16
N SER A 104 -44.87 -5.87 -13.57
CA SER A 104 -45.48 -5.58 -12.24
C SER A 104 -44.90 -6.05 -10.88
N SER A 105 -44.56 -5.03 -10.07
CA SER A 105 -44.63 -4.85 -8.59
C SER A 105 -45.98 -5.29 -7.94
N PRO A 106 -46.30 -5.07 -6.63
CA PRO A 106 -45.55 -4.56 -5.44
C PRO A 106 -45.84 -5.34 -4.11
N ALA A 107 -45.29 -4.91 -2.96
CA ALA A 107 -46.01 -4.64 -1.69
C ALA A 107 -45.13 -4.72 -0.41
N ALA A 108 -45.02 -3.59 0.30
CA ALA A 108 -44.82 -3.53 1.76
C ALA A 108 -46.21 -3.62 2.45
N PRO A 109 -46.33 -3.82 3.79
CA PRO A 109 -46.27 -2.66 4.71
C PRO A 109 -45.86 -2.93 6.19
N ALA A 110 -45.59 -1.82 6.91
CA ALA A 110 -45.89 -1.53 8.34
C ALA A 110 -45.15 -2.35 9.45
N ALA A 111 -44.77 -1.84 10.62
CA ALA A 111 -44.87 -0.54 11.31
C ALA A 111 -43.93 -0.55 12.55
N SER A 112 -43.51 0.63 13.01
CA SER A 112 -42.88 0.92 14.33
C SER A 112 -43.90 0.76 15.50
N PRO A 113 -43.55 0.82 16.81
CA PRO A 113 -43.05 2.03 17.54
C PRO A 113 -41.97 1.74 18.64
N ALA A 114 -41.03 2.65 18.92
CA ALA A 114 -40.97 3.73 19.94
C ALA A 114 -40.62 3.33 21.41
N SER A 115 -39.70 4.12 21.99
CA SER A 115 -39.00 4.08 23.29
C SER A 115 -39.88 4.33 24.55
N PRO A 116 -39.34 4.32 25.80
CA PRO A 116 -38.56 5.44 26.42
C PRO A 116 -37.34 4.98 27.30
N ALA A 117 -36.25 5.74 27.46
CA ALA A 117 -35.95 6.85 28.41
C ALA A 117 -36.19 6.48 29.91
N SER A 118 -35.35 6.69 30.93
CA SER A 118 -34.25 7.66 31.22
C SER A 118 -33.44 7.21 32.46
N ARG A 119 -32.32 7.91 32.77
CA ARG A 119 -31.81 8.41 34.09
C ARG A 119 -30.27 8.24 34.20
N GLU A 120 -29.48 9.31 33.95
CA GLU A 120 -28.91 10.28 34.93
C GLU A 120 -28.10 9.59 36.03
N GLU A 121 -26.92 10.03 36.50
CA GLU A 121 -26.00 11.13 36.21
C GLU A 121 -24.88 10.92 37.26
N GLN A 122 -23.59 11.09 36.94
CA GLN A 122 -22.65 11.72 37.89
C GLN A 122 -21.29 11.99 37.24
N ALA A 123 -20.96 13.28 37.21
CA ALA A 123 -19.69 13.85 36.81
C ALA A 123 -18.62 13.67 37.89
N SER A 124 -17.34 13.67 37.48
CA SER A 124 -16.21 14.14 38.29
C SER A 124 -14.99 14.46 37.41
N SER A 125 -14.75 15.76 37.32
CA SER A 125 -13.56 16.55 36.96
C SER A 125 -12.17 15.93 36.72
N SER A 126 -11.56 16.40 35.61
CA SER A 126 -10.19 16.93 35.43
C SER A 126 -8.97 16.04 35.69
N THR A 127 -8.11 15.87 34.68
CA THR A 127 -6.70 16.37 34.67
C THR A 127 -6.20 16.35 33.22
N GLY A 128 -5.62 17.47 32.78
CA GLY A 128 -5.15 17.66 31.40
C GLY A 128 -3.91 16.83 31.07
N SER A 129 -3.92 16.26 29.88
CA SER A 129 -2.72 15.89 29.13
C SER A 129 -3.08 16.09 27.67
N GLU A 130 -2.64 17.21 27.10
CA GLU A 130 -2.69 17.47 25.66
C GLU A 130 -1.77 16.46 24.96
N THR A 131 -2.31 15.27 24.76
CA THR A 131 -1.89 14.38 23.69
C THR A 131 -2.87 14.72 22.57
N GLU A 132 -2.37 15.32 21.50
CA GLU A 132 -3.17 15.66 20.33
C GLU A 132 -3.80 14.37 19.79
N ALA A 133 -5.05 14.13 20.17
CA ALA A 133 -5.82 12.97 19.77
C ALA A 133 -5.97 13.00 18.23
N PRO A 134 -5.90 11.84 17.56
CA PRO A 134 -6.09 11.79 16.11
C PRO A 134 -7.48 12.35 15.79
N LYS A 135 -7.51 13.46 15.05
CA LYS A 135 -8.74 14.09 14.58
C LYS A 135 -9.60 13.02 13.89
N LYS A 136 -10.81 12.80 14.41
CA LYS A 136 -11.81 11.92 13.81
C LYS A 136 -12.13 12.48 12.41
N ARG A 137 -11.55 11.88 11.37
CA ARG A 137 -11.62 12.37 9.98
C ARG A 137 -13.05 12.27 9.46
N GLU A 138 -13.62 13.41 9.07
CA GLU A 138 -14.80 13.43 8.20
C GLU A 138 -14.36 13.07 6.79
N GLY A 139 -14.73 11.86 6.36
CA GLY A 139 -14.37 11.31 5.06
C GLY A 139 -13.14 10.41 5.13
N ASN A 140 -13.28 9.19 4.63
CA ASN A 140 -12.21 8.20 4.51
C ASN A 140 -11.19 8.56 3.41
N VAL A 141 -10.86 9.85 3.26
CA VAL A 141 -10.01 10.38 2.19
C VAL A 141 -8.65 10.74 2.78
N PHE A 142 -7.59 10.19 2.20
CA PHE A 142 -6.22 10.40 2.64
C PHE A 142 -5.46 11.29 1.66
N THR A 143 -4.56 12.09 2.19
CA THR A 143 -3.58 12.89 1.47
C THR A 143 -2.17 12.50 1.89
N GLU A 144 -1.14 12.89 1.14
CA GLU A 144 0.25 12.56 1.51
C GLU A 144 0.71 13.27 2.79
N GLU A 145 0.03 14.36 3.18
CA GLU A 145 0.29 15.12 4.41
C GLU A 145 -0.17 14.37 5.66
N ASP A 146 -1.07 13.41 5.50
CA ASP A 146 -1.58 12.57 6.58
C ASP A 146 -0.58 11.50 7.04
N PHE A 147 0.54 11.35 6.34
CA PHE A 147 1.46 10.24 6.53
C PHE A 147 2.50 10.51 7.62
N ALA A 148 2.45 9.74 8.71
CA ALA A 148 3.35 9.83 9.85
C ALA A 148 4.22 8.56 10.01
N VAL A 149 5.41 8.67 10.61
CA VAL A 149 6.26 7.52 10.97
C VAL A 149 6.44 7.51 12.49
N VAL A 150 6.25 6.35 13.12
CA VAL A 150 6.42 6.17 14.56
C VAL A 150 7.46 5.06 14.81
N TYR A 151 8.50 5.41 15.57
CA TYR A 151 9.60 4.51 15.97
C TYR A 151 9.53 4.12 17.45
N ALA A 152 8.39 4.35 18.11
CA ALA A 152 8.22 4.03 19.52
C ALA A 152 8.48 2.53 19.76
N ALA A 153 9.25 2.22 20.82
CA ALA A 153 9.61 0.85 21.18
C ALA A 153 8.41 0.01 21.64
N VAL A 154 7.35 0.67 22.12
CA VAL A 154 6.09 0.05 22.52
C VAL A 154 4.98 0.67 21.69
N THR A 155 4.27 -0.17 20.95
CA THR A 155 3.04 0.21 20.27
C THR A 155 1.83 -0.16 21.12
N ASP A 156 0.90 0.77 21.24
CA ASP A 156 -0.36 0.53 21.93
C ASP A 156 -1.25 -0.36 21.06
N GLU A 157 -1.50 -1.59 21.50
CA GLU A 157 -2.32 -2.57 20.79
C GLU A 157 -3.77 -2.09 20.59
N THR A 158 -4.26 -1.15 21.41
CA THR A 158 -5.62 -0.61 21.27
C THR A 158 -5.82 0.23 20.02
N LEU A 159 -4.73 0.64 19.35
CA LEU A 159 -4.77 1.38 18.10
C LEU A 159 -5.13 0.51 16.90
N PHE A 160 -5.10 -0.82 17.05
CA PHE A 160 -5.29 -1.76 15.95
C PHE A 160 -6.59 -2.56 16.12
N PRO A 161 -7.31 -2.84 15.04
CA PRO A 161 -8.58 -3.57 15.11
C PRO A 161 -8.39 -5.05 15.47
N PHE A 162 -7.20 -5.60 15.27
CA PHE A 162 -6.88 -7.00 15.51
C PHE A 162 -5.49 -7.14 16.12
N SER A 163 -5.32 -8.16 16.96
CA SER A 163 -4.01 -8.63 17.40
C SER A 163 -3.23 -9.19 16.21
N LEU A 164 -1.96 -8.81 16.11
CA LEU A 164 -1.08 -9.26 15.04
C LEU A 164 -0.86 -10.79 15.08
N THR A 165 -0.66 -11.35 16.28
CA THR A 165 -0.50 -12.79 16.48
C THR A 165 -1.76 -13.55 16.06
N GLU A 166 -2.94 -13.09 16.50
CA GLU A 166 -4.23 -13.74 16.15
C GLU A 166 -4.49 -13.70 14.64
N ALA A 167 -4.17 -12.59 13.99
CA ALA A 167 -4.34 -12.45 12.54
C ALA A 167 -3.44 -13.43 11.76
N ILE A 168 -2.21 -13.64 12.20
CA ILE A 168 -1.25 -14.55 11.56
C ILE A 168 -1.59 -16.01 11.83
N GLU A 169 -2.10 -16.36 13.02
CA GLU A 169 -2.62 -17.70 13.30
C GLU A 169 -3.82 -18.02 12.38
N LYS A 170 -4.75 -17.09 12.23
CA LYS A 170 -5.88 -17.24 11.31
C LYS A 170 -5.43 -17.34 9.85
N LEU A 171 -4.33 -16.68 9.48
CA LEU A 171 -3.75 -16.81 8.14
C LEU A 171 -3.37 -18.26 7.83
N GLN A 172 -2.76 -18.96 8.79
CA GLN A 172 -2.36 -20.35 8.62
C GLN A 172 -3.56 -21.31 8.50
N ILE A 173 -4.66 -21.00 9.20
CA ILE A 173 -5.84 -21.87 9.27
C ILE A 173 -6.74 -21.66 8.05
N ASP A 174 -7.00 -20.41 7.68
CA ASP A 174 -8.05 -20.07 6.71
C ASP A 174 -7.56 -20.02 5.26
N VAL A 175 -6.25 -19.88 5.03
CA VAL A 175 -5.68 -19.81 3.67
C VAL A 175 -5.28 -21.20 3.18
N PRO A 176 -5.72 -21.64 1.99
CA PRO A 176 -5.31 -22.91 1.41
C PRO A 176 -3.78 -23.01 1.27
N ARG A 177 -3.23 -24.20 1.55
CA ARG A 177 -1.76 -24.42 1.52
C ARG A 177 -1.12 -24.07 0.18
N ASP A 178 -1.82 -24.32 -0.93
CA ASP A 178 -1.34 -24.04 -2.28
C ASP A 178 -1.21 -22.53 -2.54
N SER A 179 -2.07 -21.72 -1.92
CA SER A 179 -2.06 -20.26 -2.05
C SER A 179 -1.20 -19.57 -0.99
N LEU A 180 -0.98 -20.20 0.17
CA LEU A 180 -0.28 -19.62 1.32
C LEU A 180 1.11 -19.08 0.95
N ALA A 181 1.85 -19.80 0.11
CA ALA A 181 3.18 -19.35 -0.32
C ALA A 181 3.14 -18.06 -1.15
N GLY A 182 2.11 -17.86 -1.99
CA GLY A 182 1.90 -16.63 -2.74
C GLY A 182 1.49 -15.48 -1.82
N VAL A 183 0.55 -15.75 -0.90
CA VAL A 183 0.07 -14.80 0.10
C VAL A 183 1.22 -14.28 0.96
N LEU A 184 2.05 -15.18 1.52
CA LEU A 184 3.20 -14.81 2.36
C LEU A 184 4.20 -13.93 1.59
N ARG A 185 4.53 -14.28 0.34
CA ARG A 185 5.42 -13.48 -0.51
C ARG A 185 4.89 -12.07 -0.74
N THR A 186 3.58 -11.94 -1.01
CA THR A 186 2.95 -10.62 -1.18
C THR A 186 2.93 -9.85 0.13
N LEU A 187 2.59 -10.48 1.26
CA LEU A 187 2.60 -9.82 2.58
C LEU A 187 3.99 -9.29 2.96
N PHE A 188 5.06 -10.08 2.74
CA PHE A 188 6.43 -9.60 2.90
C PHE A 188 6.70 -8.40 2.00
N THR A 189 6.34 -8.47 0.72
CA THR A 189 6.56 -7.36 -0.23
C THR A 189 5.88 -6.07 0.22
N VAL A 190 4.67 -6.16 0.77
CA VAL A 190 3.92 -5.00 1.29
C VAL A 190 4.58 -4.43 2.54
N ILE A 191 4.79 -5.29 3.55
CA ILE A 191 5.29 -4.88 4.88
C ILE A 191 6.74 -4.42 4.78
N ASP A 192 7.59 -5.19 4.11
CA ASP A 192 9.01 -4.88 3.93
C ASP A 192 9.21 -3.67 3.02
N GLY A 193 8.30 -3.47 2.05
CA GLY A 193 8.28 -2.27 1.23
C GLY A 193 8.12 -0.99 2.06
N VAL A 194 7.24 -1.02 3.07
CA VAL A 194 7.09 0.09 4.02
C VAL A 194 8.28 0.16 4.98
N LEU A 195 8.73 -0.96 5.55
CA LEU A 195 9.88 -0.99 6.47
C LEU A 195 11.16 -0.44 5.83
N ALA A 196 11.42 -0.77 4.56
CA ALA A 196 12.60 -0.29 3.84
C ALA A 196 12.56 1.23 3.62
N GLN A 197 11.37 1.78 3.37
CA GLN A 197 11.18 3.20 3.06
C GLN A 197 9.94 3.75 3.76
N PRO A 198 9.98 3.91 5.09
CA PRO A 198 8.80 4.24 5.86
C PRO A 198 8.27 5.62 5.50
N SER A 199 9.10 6.57 5.05
CA SER A 199 8.61 7.90 4.64
C SER A 199 8.06 7.98 3.22
N ASN A 200 8.12 6.90 2.43
CA ASN A 200 7.71 6.92 1.02
C ASN A 200 6.20 6.66 0.88
N PRO A 201 5.39 7.65 0.43
CA PRO A 201 3.93 7.50 0.33
C PRO A 201 3.51 6.41 -0.65
N LYS A 202 4.33 6.10 -1.67
CA LYS A 202 4.01 5.06 -2.65
C LYS A 202 4.04 3.66 -2.06
N LYS A 203 4.91 3.41 -1.10
CA LYS A 203 5.02 2.11 -0.43
C LYS A 203 3.93 1.91 0.63
N ARG A 204 3.32 3.00 1.09
CA ARG A 204 2.23 3.02 2.08
C ARG A 204 0.83 2.90 1.50
N ARG A 205 0.70 2.90 0.17
CA ARG A 205 -0.60 2.83 -0.49
C ARG A 205 -0.64 1.73 -1.51
N LEU A 206 -1.80 1.11 -1.65
CA LEU A 206 -2.00 0.03 -2.57
C LEU A 206 -3.42 0.02 -3.12
N ARG A 207 -3.54 0.04 -4.44
CA ARG A 207 -4.83 0.15 -5.12
C ARG A 207 -5.65 -1.13 -4.96
N LYS A 208 -6.92 -1.03 -4.51
CA LYS A 208 -7.80 -2.21 -4.35
C LYS A 208 -8.10 -2.90 -5.68
N ALA A 209 -8.14 -2.13 -6.78
CA ALA A 209 -8.37 -2.64 -8.12
C ALA A 209 -7.19 -3.42 -8.73
N ASN A 210 -6.03 -3.50 -8.06
CA ASN A 210 -4.89 -4.27 -8.56
C ASN A 210 -5.20 -5.77 -8.49
N SER A 211 -5.25 -6.43 -9.65
CA SER A 211 -5.61 -7.85 -9.80
C SER A 211 -4.61 -8.80 -9.13
N SER A 212 -3.31 -8.49 -9.21
CA SER A 212 -2.23 -9.31 -8.66
C SER A 212 -2.27 -9.31 -7.15
N PHE A 213 -2.50 -8.14 -6.56
CA PHE A 213 -2.75 -8.04 -5.12
C PHE A 213 -4.05 -8.72 -4.71
N HIS A 214 -5.13 -8.49 -5.45
CA HIS A 214 -6.44 -9.04 -5.11
C HIS A 214 -6.41 -10.57 -5.12
N SER A 215 -5.82 -11.18 -6.14
CA SER A 215 -5.68 -12.64 -6.25
C SER A 215 -4.81 -13.27 -5.16
N GLN A 216 -3.77 -12.59 -4.68
CA GLN A 216 -2.86 -13.17 -3.67
C GLN A 216 -3.27 -12.85 -2.24
N VAL A 217 -3.81 -11.67 -1.95
CA VAL A 217 -4.10 -11.21 -0.59
C VAL A 217 -5.54 -10.71 -0.48
N GLY A 218 -5.99 -9.88 -1.42
CA GLY A 218 -7.29 -9.20 -1.31
C GLY A 218 -8.51 -10.14 -1.29
N GLN A 219 -8.42 -11.33 -1.87
CA GLN A 219 -9.50 -12.34 -1.85
C GLN A 219 -9.56 -13.12 -0.53
N PHE A 220 -8.46 -13.17 0.23
CA PHE A 220 -8.38 -13.94 1.47
C PHE A 220 -8.61 -13.03 2.68
N ARG A 221 -9.77 -13.19 3.35
CA ARG A 221 -10.10 -12.34 4.53
C ARG A 221 -9.05 -12.41 5.63
N ALA A 222 -8.45 -13.58 5.86
CA ALA A 222 -7.38 -13.73 6.85
C ALA A 222 -6.11 -12.95 6.48
N ALA A 223 -5.75 -12.89 5.19
CA ALA A 223 -4.61 -12.09 4.72
C ALA A 223 -4.87 -10.58 4.82
N VAL A 224 -6.09 -10.15 4.51
CA VAL A 224 -6.52 -8.76 4.73
C VAL A 224 -6.46 -8.39 6.22
N ARG A 225 -6.88 -9.30 7.12
CA ARG A 225 -6.75 -9.07 8.57
C ARG A 225 -5.31 -8.87 9.02
N VAL A 226 -4.34 -9.56 8.43
CA VAL A 226 -2.92 -9.34 8.75
C VAL A 226 -2.50 -7.93 8.35
N MET A 227 -2.97 -7.41 7.20
CA MET A 227 -2.71 -6.02 6.82
C MET A 227 -3.37 -5.03 7.79
N GLU A 228 -4.63 -5.26 8.16
CA GLU A 228 -5.35 -4.44 9.14
C GLU A 228 -4.64 -4.46 10.52
N ALA A 229 -4.20 -5.64 10.95
CA ALA A 229 -3.44 -5.81 12.18
C ALA A 229 -2.08 -5.13 12.12
N ALA A 230 -1.41 -5.09 10.96
CA ALA A 230 -0.14 -4.38 10.77
C ALA A 230 -0.29 -2.85 10.73
N GLY A 231 -1.50 -2.32 10.49
CA GLY A 231 -1.81 -0.89 10.46
C GLY A 231 -2.25 -0.33 9.11
N PHE A 232 -2.58 -1.18 8.14
CA PHE A 232 -3.28 -0.72 6.93
C PHE A 232 -4.76 -0.52 7.21
N CYS A 233 -5.36 0.48 6.58
CA CYS A 233 -6.79 0.72 6.60
C CYS A 233 -7.31 0.93 5.18
N GLU A 234 -8.61 0.70 4.98
CA GLU A 234 -9.24 1.07 3.72
C GLU A 234 -9.37 2.60 3.65
N GLY A 235 -9.08 3.18 2.49
CA GLY A 235 -9.09 4.62 2.28
C GLY A 235 -9.31 4.99 0.83
N LYS A 236 -9.77 6.22 0.59
CA LYS A 236 -9.81 6.84 -0.73
C LYS A 236 -8.62 7.76 -0.88
N MET A 237 -7.91 7.69 -1.98
CA MET A 237 -6.82 8.61 -2.27
C MET A 237 -7.02 9.20 -3.67
N ARG A 238 -6.60 10.44 -3.85
CA ARG A 238 -6.57 11.03 -5.19
C ARG A 238 -5.42 10.40 -5.95
N ASP A 239 -5.75 9.71 -7.03
CA ASP A 239 -4.74 9.10 -7.90
C ASP A 239 -3.96 10.20 -8.64
N PRO A 240 -2.61 10.24 -8.52
CA PRO A 240 -1.79 11.23 -9.22
C PRO A 240 -1.95 11.17 -10.75
N ALA A 241 -2.37 10.04 -11.31
CA ALA A 241 -2.52 9.86 -12.76
C ALA A 241 -3.88 10.34 -13.28
N SER A 242 -4.98 9.84 -12.71
CA SER A 242 -6.34 10.21 -13.14
C SER A 242 -6.88 11.50 -12.50
N GLY A 243 -6.30 11.93 -11.37
CA GLY A 243 -6.81 13.02 -10.55
C GLY A 243 -8.15 12.72 -9.87
N LEU A 244 -8.70 11.51 -10.05
CA LEU A 244 -9.95 11.05 -9.44
C LEU A 244 -9.68 10.36 -8.09
N LEU A 245 -10.72 10.28 -7.27
CA LEU A 245 -10.69 9.49 -6.04
C LEU A 245 -10.85 8.02 -6.40
N ASP A 246 -9.96 7.19 -5.87
CA ASP A 246 -10.00 5.74 -6.04
C ASP A 246 -9.76 5.04 -4.70
N ASP A 247 -10.11 3.75 -4.63
CA ASP A 247 -10.05 2.96 -3.40
C ASP A 247 -8.67 2.30 -3.23
N PHE A 248 -8.07 2.53 -2.07
CA PHE A 248 -6.75 2.06 -1.68
C PHE A 248 -6.79 1.38 -0.30
N TRP A 249 -5.85 0.47 -0.09
CA TRP A 249 -5.29 0.18 1.23
C TRP A 249 -4.23 1.23 1.53
N VAL A 250 -4.33 1.90 2.67
CA VAL A 250 -3.48 3.01 3.06
C VAL A 250 -2.92 2.77 4.45
N MET A 251 -1.64 3.08 4.64
CA MET A 251 -1.01 3.16 5.95
C MET A 251 -0.65 4.61 6.25
N ASP A 252 -1.53 5.30 6.96
CA ASP A 252 -1.30 6.70 7.33
C ASP A 252 -0.20 6.82 8.39
N THR A 253 -0.18 5.93 9.38
CA THR A 253 0.90 5.88 10.38
C THR A 253 1.69 4.59 10.25
N ALA A 254 2.97 4.71 9.88
CA ALA A 254 3.89 3.58 9.81
C ALA A 254 4.55 3.35 11.18
N TYR A 255 4.08 2.35 11.91
CA TYR A 255 4.65 1.93 13.19
C TYR A 255 5.78 0.93 12.95
N VAL A 256 7.03 1.41 12.94
CA VAL A 256 8.19 0.64 12.47
C VAL A 256 8.44 -0.61 13.32
N MET A 257 8.27 -0.53 14.63
CA MET A 257 8.42 -1.71 15.51
C MET A 257 7.34 -2.75 15.26
N ARG A 258 6.08 -2.33 15.13
CA ARG A 258 4.98 -3.25 14.81
C ARG A 258 5.16 -3.95 13.46
N LEU A 259 5.63 -3.21 12.45
CA LEU A 259 5.92 -3.78 11.14
C LEU A 259 7.10 -4.77 11.21
N THR A 260 8.09 -4.47 12.06
CA THR A 260 9.21 -5.38 12.34
C THR A 260 8.71 -6.67 13.01
N ASP A 261 7.81 -6.56 13.98
CA ASP A 261 7.18 -7.72 14.62
C ASP A 261 6.35 -8.54 13.61
N ALA A 262 5.61 -7.86 12.73
CA ALA A 262 4.85 -8.51 11.67
C ALA A 262 5.75 -9.30 10.72
N HIS A 263 6.88 -8.74 10.32
CA HIS A 263 7.88 -9.45 9.52
C HIS A 263 8.36 -10.73 10.24
N HIS A 264 8.76 -10.64 11.51
CA HIS A 264 9.26 -11.81 12.25
C HIS A 264 8.20 -12.91 12.40
N LEU A 265 6.97 -12.54 12.73
CA LEU A 265 5.87 -13.50 12.87
C LEU A 265 5.53 -14.16 11.53
N LEU A 266 5.54 -13.40 10.44
CA LEU A 266 5.39 -13.96 9.09
C LEU A 266 6.57 -14.86 8.72
N ALA A 267 7.79 -14.53 9.12
CA ALA A 267 8.98 -15.35 8.88
C ALA A 267 8.88 -16.70 9.61
N GLN A 268 8.40 -16.71 10.85
CA GLN A 268 8.12 -17.95 11.58
C GLN A 268 7.07 -18.78 10.85
N LEU A 269 5.95 -18.19 10.42
CA LEU A 269 4.93 -18.92 9.66
C LEU A 269 5.47 -19.45 8.32
N ALA A 270 6.28 -18.66 7.62
CA ALA A 270 6.89 -19.05 6.35
C ALA A 270 7.83 -20.24 6.53
N GLU A 271 8.62 -20.28 7.59
CA GLU A 271 9.47 -21.42 7.94
C GLU A 271 8.64 -22.70 8.12
N HIS A 272 7.55 -22.63 8.88
CA HIS A 272 6.63 -23.77 9.07
C HIS A 272 5.95 -24.21 7.76
N ALA A 273 5.72 -23.27 6.83
CA ALA A 273 5.13 -23.53 5.53
C ALA A 273 6.16 -23.95 4.46
N GLY A 274 7.46 -24.01 4.79
CA GLY A 274 8.53 -24.31 3.83
C GLY A 274 8.76 -23.21 2.78
N VAL A 275 8.36 -21.98 3.08
CA VAL A 275 8.49 -20.80 2.22
C VAL A 275 9.72 -20.01 2.66
N PRO A 276 10.63 -19.62 1.75
CA PRO A 276 11.78 -18.82 2.12
C PRO A 276 11.34 -17.41 2.56
N ALA A 277 11.66 -17.06 3.80
CA ALA A 277 11.45 -15.72 4.33
C ALA A 277 12.59 -14.78 3.87
N PRO A 278 12.27 -13.56 3.40
CA PRO A 278 13.30 -12.55 3.11
C PRO A 278 13.97 -12.08 4.41
N PRO A 279 15.22 -11.61 4.35
CA PRO A 279 15.83 -10.94 5.50
C PRO A 279 15.12 -9.62 5.77
N LEU A 280 15.09 -9.20 7.03
CA LEU A 280 14.61 -7.88 7.41
C LEU A 280 15.28 -6.80 6.55
N PRO A 281 14.50 -5.90 5.92
CA PRO A 281 15.07 -4.79 5.18
C PRO A 281 15.83 -3.88 6.14
N SER A 282 17.08 -3.55 5.80
CA SER A 282 17.81 -2.48 6.46
C SER A 282 17.10 -1.16 6.18
N SER A 283 16.11 -0.80 7.00
CA SER A 283 15.67 0.58 7.06
C SER A 283 16.93 1.39 7.41
N GLY A 284 17.21 2.49 6.72
CA GLY A 284 18.38 3.34 6.98
C GLY A 284 18.40 3.98 8.38
N PHE A 285 17.63 3.44 9.32
CA PHE A 285 17.52 3.80 10.72
C PHE A 285 18.69 3.19 11.50
N ASN A 286 19.59 4.07 11.95
CA ASN A 286 20.58 3.73 12.95
C ASN A 286 20.01 4.10 14.34
N PRO A 287 19.73 3.14 15.24
CA PRO A 287 19.17 3.41 16.57
C PRO A 287 20.08 4.31 17.42
N TYR A 288 21.40 4.30 17.18
CA TYR A 288 22.36 5.19 17.83
C TYR A 288 22.42 6.60 17.25
N SER A 289 21.80 6.82 16.08
CA SER A 289 21.70 8.15 15.49
C SER A 289 20.47 8.91 15.98
N SER A 290 19.53 8.25 16.67
CA SER A 290 18.25 8.87 17.06
C SER A 290 17.92 8.81 18.56
N SER A 291 18.60 7.99 19.37
CA SER A 291 18.26 7.86 20.81
C SER A 291 19.46 7.58 21.72
N ILE A 292 20.30 8.58 21.98
CA ILE A 292 20.74 8.88 23.35
C ILE A 292 20.51 10.38 23.55
N VAL A 293 19.29 10.73 23.99
CA VAL A 293 19.11 11.93 24.80
C VAL A 293 19.36 11.49 26.24
N SER A 294 20.64 11.41 26.61
CA SER A 294 21.01 11.44 28.02
C SER A 294 20.55 12.77 28.60
N ALA A 295 20.04 12.74 29.83
CA ALA A 295 19.50 13.86 30.57
C ALA A 295 20.55 14.92 31.01
N SER A 296 21.40 15.35 30.08
CA SER A 296 22.38 16.43 30.28
C SER A 296 22.30 17.36 29.09
N GLY A 297 22.07 18.65 29.38
CA GLY A 297 21.58 19.63 28.42
C GLY A 297 22.39 19.84 27.15
N THR A 298 21.72 20.51 26.20
CA THR A 298 22.26 21.14 24.99
C THR A 298 22.82 20.23 23.89
N SER A 299 21.93 19.76 23.00
CA SER A 299 22.05 20.05 21.56
C SER A 299 20.86 19.52 20.78
N LEU A 300 19.89 20.41 20.52
CA LEU A 300 18.81 20.20 19.58
C LEU A 300 19.23 20.76 18.21
N SER A 301 19.99 19.99 17.43
CA SER A 301 20.23 20.38 16.03
C SER A 301 20.44 19.18 15.12
N GLN A 302 19.39 18.40 14.89
CA GLN A 302 19.20 17.68 13.61
C GLN A 302 17.82 17.02 13.54
N VAL A 303 16.76 17.81 13.77
CA VAL A 303 15.43 17.44 13.29
C VAL A 303 14.86 18.60 12.50
N ALA A 304 14.44 18.25 11.29
CA ALA A 304 13.49 18.92 10.43
C ALA A 304 13.98 20.13 9.63
N GLY A 305 13.69 20.07 8.32
CA GLY A 305 13.74 21.18 7.38
C GLY A 305 12.79 22.33 7.74
N GLN A 306 11.99 22.82 6.78
CA GLN A 306 11.18 24.04 6.94
C GLN A 306 10.36 24.11 8.25
N HIS A 307 9.87 22.97 8.75
CA HIS A 307 9.10 22.88 10.00
C HIS A 307 9.94 23.16 11.27
N GLY A 308 11.24 22.82 11.27
CA GLY A 308 12.16 23.13 12.37
C GLY A 308 12.55 24.61 12.41
N GLN A 309 12.63 25.27 11.26
CA GLN A 309 12.86 26.73 11.18
C GLN A 309 11.64 27.51 11.67
N MET A 310 10.43 27.08 11.31
CA MET A 310 9.19 27.75 11.73
C MET A 310 9.00 27.70 13.26
N ARG A 311 9.28 26.56 13.91
CA ARG A 311 9.24 26.46 15.39
C ARG A 311 10.28 27.33 16.08
N LYS A 312 11.47 27.52 15.48
CA LYS A 312 12.50 28.43 16.02
C LYS A 312 12.06 29.89 15.96
N ILE A 313 11.41 30.29 14.86
CA ILE A 313 10.88 31.64 14.70
C ILE A 313 9.75 31.89 15.71
N GLU A 314 8.82 30.94 15.84
CA GLU A 314 7.70 31.04 16.78
C GLU A 314 8.18 31.12 18.24
N ASN A 315 9.15 30.30 18.64
CA ASN A 315 9.72 30.35 19.99
C ASN A 315 10.44 31.68 20.27
N ALA A 316 11.14 32.23 19.27
CA ALA A 316 11.80 33.53 19.41
C ALA A 316 10.76 34.65 19.62
N GLN A 317 9.66 34.62 18.87
CA GLN A 317 8.55 35.57 19.02
C GLN A 317 7.86 35.43 20.38
N LEU A 318 7.71 34.19 20.89
CA LEU A 318 7.10 33.94 22.20
C LEU A 318 7.95 34.50 23.34
N LYS A 319 9.28 34.30 23.29
CA LYS A 319 10.22 34.86 24.27
C LYS A 319 10.19 36.38 24.31
N GLU A 320 10.12 37.03 23.14
CA GLU A 320 10.06 38.48 23.08
C GLU A 320 8.74 39.03 23.66
N LYS A 321 7.61 38.36 23.40
CA LYS A 321 6.31 38.73 24.01
C LYS A 321 6.32 38.56 25.54
N ILE A 322 6.97 37.52 26.05
CA ILE A 322 7.11 37.31 27.49
C ILE A 322 7.95 38.45 28.09
N ARG A 323 9.09 38.78 27.48
CA ARG A 323 9.96 39.88 27.91
C ARG A 323 9.24 41.23 27.93
N GLN A 324 8.44 41.51 26.91
CA GLN A 324 7.65 42.75 26.83
C GLN A 324 6.55 42.79 27.88
N ARG A 325 5.91 41.66 28.21
CA ARG A 325 4.96 41.58 29.32
C ARG A 325 5.61 41.77 30.67
N GLU A 326 6.79 41.21 30.89
CA GLU A 326 7.55 41.39 32.14
C GLU A 326 7.94 42.86 32.33
N GLN A 327 8.35 43.57 31.28
CA GLN A 327 8.65 45.01 31.33
C GLN A 327 7.43 45.92 31.56
N LEU A 328 6.21 45.42 31.32
CA LEU A 328 4.97 46.17 31.59
C LEU A 328 4.40 45.90 32.99
N LEU A 329 5.00 44.94 33.72
CA LEU A 329 4.63 44.56 35.08
C LEU A 329 5.59 45.11 36.14
N GLU A 330 6.65 45.81 35.72
CA GLU A 330 7.51 46.68 36.54
C GLU A 330 7.11 48.16 36.37
#